data_AF-A0A1C5MZZ6-F1
#
_entry.id   AF-A0A1C5MZZ6-F1
#
_cell.length_a   1.000
_cell.length_b   1.000
_cell.length_c   1.000
_cell.angle_alpha   90.00
_cell.angle_beta   90.00
_cell.angle_gamma   90.00
#
_symmetry.space_group_name_H-M   'P 1'
#
loop_
_entity.id
_entity.type
_entity.pdbx_description
1 polymer ?
#
loop_
_entity_poly.entity_id
_entity_poly.type
_entity_poly.pdbx_seq_one_letter_code
_entity_poly.pdbx_strand_id
1 'polypeptide(L)'
;MNFTEQILYSLMAKTGKNSSEWLPLLQHLQDTADIMSCLCDEFLSPSFAKACGLEENEFKKLAIFLAAVHDIGKAIVVFQYKIGDKLPERKSSLEASGINFDVSYDKEKAKQTPHAFAGEEILNCWVALNV
;
A
#
# COMPACT_ATOMS: atom_id res chain seq x y z
N MET A 1 -0.84 16.87 -13.66
CA MET A 1 -0.51 16.10 -12.44
C MET A 1 0.27 17.01 -11.52
N ASN A 2 -0.21 17.28 -10.31
CA ASN A 2 0.53 18.08 -9.33
C ASN A 2 1.71 17.27 -8.75
N PHE A 3 2.63 17.95 -8.06
CA PHE A 3 3.84 17.33 -7.51
C PHE A 3 3.54 16.15 -6.57
N THR A 4 2.51 16.28 -5.73
CA THR A 4 2.07 15.23 -4.81
C THR A 4 1.59 13.99 -5.56
N GLU A 5 0.78 14.18 -6.60
CA GLU A 5 0.33 13.09 -7.47
C GLU A 5 1.53 12.40 -8.12
N GLN A 6 2.51 13.13 -8.65
CA GLN A 6 3.70 12.51 -9.25
C GLN A 6 4.47 11.61 -8.27
N ILE A 7 4.62 12.03 -7.01
CA ILE A 7 5.25 11.20 -5.96
C ILE A 7 4.44 9.93 -5.70
N LEU A 8 3.12 10.06 -5.56
CA LEU A 8 2.23 8.93 -5.26
C LEU A 8 2.33 7.83 -6.33
N TYR A 9 2.39 8.20 -7.61
CA TYR A 9 2.56 7.26 -8.71
C TYR A 9 3.99 6.71 -8.87
N SER A 10 4.96 7.29 -8.15
CA SER A 10 6.37 6.86 -8.17
C SER A 10 6.74 5.87 -7.06
N LEU A 11 5.87 5.68 -6.07
CA LEU A 11 6.08 4.70 -5.00
C LEU A 11 6.02 3.27 -5.54
N MET A 12 6.89 2.40 -5.04
CA MET A 12 7.06 1.03 -5.50
C MET A 12 6.31 0.04 -4.59
N ALA A 13 5.62 -0.95 -5.17
CA ALA A 13 5.02 -2.07 -4.41
C ALA A 13 5.67 -3.43 -4.69
N LYS A 14 6.14 -3.65 -5.93
CA LYS A 14 6.72 -4.91 -6.40
C LYS A 14 7.93 -4.63 -7.29
N THR A 15 8.84 -5.59 -7.32
CA THR A 15 10.01 -5.64 -8.23
C THR A 15 9.99 -6.95 -8.99
N GLY A 16 10.41 -6.93 -10.25
CA GLY A 16 10.57 -8.13 -11.06
C GLY A 16 12.00 -8.69 -11.03
N LYS A 17 12.39 -9.35 -12.11
CA LYS A 17 13.69 -10.02 -12.25
C LYS A 17 14.83 -9.05 -12.55
N ASN A 18 14.52 -7.95 -13.23
CA ASN A 18 15.47 -6.91 -13.62
C ASN A 18 15.05 -5.54 -13.05
N SER A 19 15.94 -4.55 -13.15
CA SER A 19 15.75 -3.21 -12.61
C SER A 19 14.67 -2.38 -13.32
N SER A 20 14.17 -2.83 -14.47
CA SER A 20 13.09 -2.19 -15.23
C SER A 20 11.70 -2.74 -14.91
N GLU A 21 11.61 -3.93 -14.33
CA GLU A 21 10.34 -4.56 -13.96
C GLU A 21 9.93 -4.13 -12.54
N TRP A 22 8.85 -3.36 -12.44
CA TRP A 22 8.30 -2.93 -11.16
C TRP A 22 6.81 -2.61 -11.30
N LEU A 23 6.10 -2.61 -10.17
CA LEU A 23 4.70 -2.20 -10.09
C LEU A 23 4.56 -1.02 -9.14
N PRO A 24 3.95 0.11 -9.58
CA PRO A 24 3.62 1.21 -8.70
C PRO A 24 2.70 0.79 -7.55
N LEU A 25 2.88 1.39 -6.38
CA LEU A 25 2.07 1.09 -5.21
C LEU A 25 0.60 1.40 -5.43
N LEU A 26 0.29 2.57 -5.98
CA LEU A 26 -1.10 2.96 -6.24
C LEU A 26 -1.79 1.99 -7.22
N GLN A 27 -1.07 1.51 -8.24
CA GLN A 27 -1.60 0.49 -9.15
C GLN A 27 -1.88 -0.82 -8.40
N HIS A 28 -0.93 -1.32 -7.61
CA HIS A 28 -1.11 -2.55 -6.82
C HIS A 28 -2.30 -2.48 -5.85
N LEU A 29 -2.51 -1.32 -5.22
CA LEU A 29 -3.64 -1.10 -4.33
C LEU A 29 -4.97 -1.08 -5.11
N GLN A 30 -5.01 -0.40 -6.26
CA GLN A 30 -6.19 -0.39 -7.13
C GLN A 30 -6.52 -1.78 -7.67
N ASP A 31 -5.51 -2.52 -8.17
CA ASP A 31 -5.67 -3.89 -8.66
C ASP A 31 -6.30 -4.78 -7.59
N THR A 32 -5.84 -4.65 -6.33
CA THR A 32 -6.35 -5.44 -5.21
C THR A 32 -7.80 -5.06 -4.85
N ALA A 33 -8.11 -3.76 -4.90
CA ALA A 33 -9.47 -3.25 -4.66
C ALA A 33 -10.45 -3.74 -5.73
N ASP A 34 -10.04 -3.72 -7.00
CA ASP A 34 -10.88 -4.16 -8.12
C ASP A 34 -11.13 -5.67 -8.04
N ILE A 35 -10.10 -6.46 -7.75
CA ILE A 35 -10.26 -7.90 -7.50
C ILE A 35 -11.19 -8.16 -6.31
N MET A 36 -11.07 -7.40 -5.22
CA MET A 36 -11.97 -7.54 -4.07
C MET A 36 -13.42 -7.21 -4.44
N SER A 37 -13.67 -6.22 -5.30
CA SER A 37 -15.01 -5.95 -5.81
C SER A 37 -15.57 -7.16 -6.56
N CYS A 38 -14.78 -7.74 -7.48
CA CYS A 38 -15.18 -8.94 -8.22
C CYS A 38 -15.45 -10.13 -7.27
N LEU A 39 -14.62 -10.32 -6.23
CA LEU A 39 -14.85 -11.38 -5.24
C LEU A 39 -16.15 -11.17 -4.46
N CYS A 40 -16.47 -9.92 -4.10
CA CYS A 40 -17.72 -9.62 -3.42
C CYS A 40 -18.94 -9.89 -4.32
N ASP A 41 -18.84 -9.60 -5.61
CA ASP A 41 -19.95 -9.77 -6.56
C ASP A 41 -20.16 -11.23 -6.98
N GLU A 42 -19.07 -11.98 -7.20
CA GLU A 42 -19.13 -13.28 -7.87
C GLU A 42 -18.95 -14.47 -6.90
N PHE A 43 -18.33 -14.27 -5.73
CA PHE A 43 -17.94 -15.38 -4.85
C PHE A 43 -18.59 -15.35 -3.47
N LEU A 44 -18.99 -14.19 -2.95
CA LEU A 44 -19.54 -14.09 -1.59
C LEU A 44 -21.07 -14.15 -1.61
N SER A 45 -21.63 -15.02 -0.77
CA SER A 45 -23.07 -15.08 -0.58
C SER A 45 -23.55 -13.91 0.29
N PRO A 46 -24.79 -13.42 0.07
CA PRO A 46 -25.46 -12.46 0.96
C PRO A 46 -25.40 -12.78 2.45
N SER A 47 -25.41 -14.07 2.80
CA SER A 47 -25.32 -14.54 4.19
C SER A 47 -23.98 -14.23 4.86
N PHE A 48 -22.89 -14.07 4.10
CA PHE A 48 -21.58 -13.76 4.65
C PHE A 48 -21.54 -12.34 5.24
N ALA A 49 -22.08 -11.36 4.53
CA ALA A 49 -22.22 -9.98 5.04
C ALA A 49 -23.02 -9.95 6.35
N LYS A 50 -24.13 -10.68 6.40
CA LYS A 50 -24.96 -10.82 7.61
C LYS A 50 -24.22 -11.49 8.76
N ALA A 51 -23.39 -12.51 8.49
CA ALA A 51 -22.55 -13.15 9.50
C ALA A 51 -21.49 -12.20 10.07
N CYS A 52 -21.04 -11.22 9.27
CA CYS A 52 -20.19 -10.12 9.71
C CYS A 52 -20.97 -8.98 10.40
N GLY A 53 -22.30 -9.08 10.53
CA GLY A 53 -23.14 -8.05 11.14
C GLY A 53 -23.33 -6.80 10.28
N LEU A 54 -23.17 -6.92 8.96
CA LEU A 54 -23.24 -5.81 8.01
C LEU A 54 -24.29 -6.06 6.94
N GLU A 55 -24.86 -4.98 6.41
CA GLU A 55 -25.63 -5.05 5.16
C GLU A 55 -24.70 -5.32 3.97
N GLU A 56 -25.19 -5.97 2.92
CA GLU A 56 -24.37 -6.42 1.79
C GLU A 56 -23.57 -5.29 1.14
N ASN A 57 -24.19 -4.12 0.95
CA ASN A 57 -23.52 -2.94 0.38
C ASN A 57 -22.47 -2.35 1.33
N GLU A 58 -22.72 -2.36 2.64
CA GLU A 58 -21.77 -1.87 3.64
C GLU A 58 -20.56 -2.80 3.73
N PHE A 59 -20.81 -4.11 3.75
CA PHE A 59 -19.78 -5.13 3.70
C PHE A 59 -18.91 -4.96 2.46
N LYS A 60 -19.50 -4.84 1.26
CA LYS A 60 -18.75 -4.69 0.01
C LYS A 60 -17.86 -3.44 0.03
N LYS A 61 -18.39 -2.29 0.47
CA LYS A 61 -17.60 -1.05 0.59
C LYS A 61 -16.44 -1.22 1.57
N LEU A 62 -16.68 -1.84 2.72
CA LEU A 62 -15.65 -2.10 3.71
C LEU A 62 -14.58 -3.06 3.18
N ALA A 63 -14.98 -4.15 2.54
CA ALA A 63 -14.06 -5.12 1.95
C ALA A 63 -13.16 -4.48 0.89
N ILE A 64 -13.74 -3.71 -0.04
CA ILE A 64 -13.00 -2.96 -1.08
C ILE A 64 -12.06 -1.95 -0.43
N PHE A 65 -12.51 -1.20 0.58
CA PHE A 65 -11.66 -0.26 1.30
C PHE A 65 -10.46 -0.95 1.95
N LEU A 66 -10.70 -2.02 2.72
CA LEU A 66 -9.64 -2.79 3.37
C LEU A 66 -8.64 -3.36 2.35
N ALA A 67 -9.13 -3.84 1.21
CA ALA A 67 -8.29 -4.26 0.09
C ALA A 67 -7.44 -3.12 -0.50
N ALA A 68 -8.05 -1.94 -0.68
CA ALA A 68 -7.37 -0.75 -1.22
C ALA A 68 -6.29 -0.18 -0.28
N VAL A 69 -6.32 -0.51 1.02
CA VAL A 69 -5.36 -0.01 2.00
C VAL A 69 -4.46 -1.09 2.60
N HIS A 70 -4.61 -2.36 2.22
CA HIS A 70 -3.90 -3.50 2.84
C HIS A 70 -2.36 -3.31 2.86
N ASP A 71 -1.83 -2.68 1.81
CA ASP A 71 -0.40 -2.45 1.60
C ASP A 71 -0.01 -0.97 1.76
N ILE A 72 -0.84 -0.13 2.39
CA ILE A 72 -0.55 1.30 2.58
C ILE A 72 0.75 1.54 3.34
N GLY A 73 1.14 0.60 4.23
CA GLY A 73 2.42 0.63 4.93
C GLY A 73 3.65 0.49 4.02
N LYS A 74 3.49 0.18 2.72
CA LYS A 74 4.56 0.28 1.74
C LYS A 74 4.93 1.72 1.38
N ALA A 75 4.06 2.69 1.67
CA ALA A 75 4.34 4.10 1.43
C ALA A 75 5.38 4.70 2.39
N ILE A 76 5.79 3.96 3.44
CA ILE A 76 6.82 4.44 4.37
C ILE A 76 8.21 4.46 3.72
N VAL A 77 9.04 5.42 4.15
CA VAL A 77 10.42 5.62 3.67
C VAL A 77 11.25 4.34 3.78
N VAL A 78 11.13 3.61 4.90
CA VAL A 78 11.88 2.36 5.15
C VAL A 78 11.58 1.27 4.12
N PHE A 79 10.32 1.13 3.70
CA PHE A 79 9.95 0.15 2.69
C PHE A 79 10.49 0.56 1.32
N GLN A 80 10.28 1.83 0.93
CA GLN A 80 10.74 2.39 -0.33
C GLN A 80 12.27 2.33 -0.47
N TYR A 81 13.00 2.55 0.62
CA TYR A 81 14.46 2.38 0.66
C TYR A 81 14.89 0.95 0.33
N LYS A 82 14.30 -0.04 1.01
CA LYS A 82 14.65 -1.47 0.88
C LYS A 82 14.29 -2.01 -0.50
N ILE A 83 13.11 -1.67 -1.02
CA ILE A 83 12.69 -2.13 -2.34
C ILE A 83 13.49 -1.43 -3.45
N GLY A 84 13.87 -0.17 -3.23
CA GLY A 84 14.70 0.63 -4.12
C GLY A 84 16.11 0.08 -4.34
N ASP A 85 16.64 -0.76 -3.45
CA ASP A 85 17.94 -1.43 -3.67
C ASP A 85 17.94 -2.33 -4.91
N LYS A 86 16.76 -2.82 -5.35
CA LYS A 86 16.58 -3.56 -6.61
C LYS A 86 16.23 -2.67 -7.80
N LEU A 87 15.87 -1.41 -7.55
CA LEU A 87 15.37 -0.45 -8.54
C LEU A 87 16.11 0.90 -8.37
N PRO A 88 17.43 0.95 -8.60
CA PRO A 88 18.26 2.11 -8.25
C PRO A 88 17.78 3.40 -8.93
N GLU A 89 17.37 3.34 -10.20
CA GLU A 89 16.84 4.51 -10.93
C GLU A 89 15.57 5.07 -10.28
N ARG A 90 14.70 4.20 -9.74
CA ARG A 90 13.46 4.62 -9.07
C ARG A 90 13.74 5.21 -7.71
N LYS A 91 14.69 4.63 -6.97
CA LYS A 91 15.19 5.18 -5.72
C LYS A 91 15.71 6.61 -5.94
N SER A 92 16.57 6.81 -6.93
CA SER A 92 17.08 8.15 -7.27
C SER A 92 15.98 9.11 -7.75
N SER A 93 14.98 8.63 -8.49
CA SER A 93 13.82 9.46 -8.88
C SER A 93 13.01 9.94 -7.66
N LEU A 94 12.84 9.09 -6.64
CA LEU A 94 12.16 9.47 -5.39
C LEU A 94 12.99 10.48 -4.59
N GLU A 95 14.30 10.31 -4.52
CA GLU A 95 15.22 11.29 -3.90
C GLU A 95 15.15 12.64 -4.60
N ALA A 96 15.17 12.66 -5.94
CA ALA A 96 15.00 13.87 -6.73
C ALA A 96 13.63 14.53 -6.54
N SER A 97 12.62 13.75 -6.12
CA SER A 97 11.28 14.23 -5.78
C SER A 97 11.16 14.65 -4.31
N GLY A 98 12.27 14.72 -3.56
CA GLY A 98 12.31 15.23 -2.19
C GLY A 98 12.10 14.17 -1.10
N ILE A 99 11.99 12.88 -1.43
CA ILE A 99 11.97 11.80 -0.44
C ILE A 99 13.41 11.56 0.04
N ASN A 100 13.70 11.92 1.30
CA ASN A 100 15.02 11.69 1.87
C ASN A 100 15.14 10.26 2.43
N PHE A 101 15.94 9.44 1.77
CA PHE A 101 16.38 8.15 2.31
C PHE A 101 17.61 8.35 3.20
N ASP A 102 17.40 8.82 4.42
CA ASP A 102 18.51 9.08 5.34
C ASP A 102 19.36 7.80 5.54
N VAL A 103 20.65 7.88 5.22
CA VAL A 103 21.60 6.75 5.21
C VAL A 103 21.84 6.21 6.62
N SER A 104 21.37 6.91 7.65
CA SER A 104 21.43 6.52 9.06
C SER A 104 20.45 5.41 9.48
N TYR A 105 19.57 4.93 8.59
CA TYR A 105 18.72 3.78 8.88
C TYR A 105 19.57 2.53 9.14
N ASP A 106 19.70 2.18 10.41
CA ASP A 106 20.21 0.89 10.85
C ASP A 106 19.44 -0.21 10.10
N LYS A 107 20.15 -0.92 9.22
CA LYS A 107 19.58 -1.99 8.38
C LYS A 107 18.90 -3.06 9.24
N GLU A 108 19.35 -3.26 10.49
CA GLU A 108 18.72 -4.19 11.41
C GLU A 108 17.41 -3.64 11.97
N LYS A 109 17.27 -2.33 12.19
CA LYS A 109 15.98 -1.71 12.54
C LYS A 109 15.02 -1.66 11.35
N ALA A 110 15.52 -1.44 10.14
CA ALA A 110 14.72 -1.48 8.92
C ALA A 110 14.14 -2.87 8.60
N LYS A 111 14.75 -3.95 9.11
CA LYS A 111 14.16 -5.30 9.07
C LYS A 111 12.99 -5.46 10.06
N GLN A 112 12.99 -4.69 11.15
CA GLN A 112 11.98 -4.73 12.21
C GLN A 112 10.73 -3.90 11.91
N THR A 113 10.64 -3.27 10.73
CA THR A 113 9.43 -2.56 10.29
C THR A 113 8.76 -3.27 9.10
N PRO A 114 8.05 -4.39 9.32
CA PRO A 114 7.16 -4.97 8.31
C PRO A 114 6.12 -3.95 7.85
N HIS A 115 5.90 -3.85 6.53
CA HIS A 115 4.89 -2.94 5.97
C HIS A 115 3.47 -3.25 6.46
N ALA A 116 3.16 -4.51 6.80
CA ALA A 116 1.87 -4.88 7.37
C ALA A 116 1.61 -4.15 8.71
N PHE A 117 2.57 -4.19 9.64
CA PHE A 117 2.44 -3.48 10.93
C PHE A 117 2.47 -1.95 10.76
N ALA A 118 3.27 -1.45 9.83
CA ALA A 118 3.24 -0.01 9.52
C ALA A 118 1.87 0.42 8.95
N GLY A 119 1.25 -0.42 8.12
CA GLY A 119 -0.09 -0.17 7.57
C GLY A 119 -1.16 -0.19 8.65
N GLU A 120 -1.09 -1.16 9.57
CA GLU A 120 -1.95 -1.22 10.76
C GLU A 120 -1.85 0.08 11.58
N GLU A 121 -0.64 0.54 11.90
CA GLU A 121 -0.44 1.75 12.70
C GLU A 121 -0.93 3.01 11.99
N ILE A 122 -0.73 3.11 10.67
CA ILE A 122 -1.27 4.21 9.86
C ILE A 122 -2.80 4.24 9.95
N LEU A 123 -3.45 3.08 9.83
CA LEU A 123 -4.91 2.98 9.92
C LEU A 123 -5.41 3.28 11.33
N ASN A 124 -4.76 2.78 12.37
CA ASN A 124 -5.09 3.09 13.76
C ASN A 124 -5.01 4.59 14.05
N CYS A 125 -3.92 5.24 13.61
CA CYS A 125 -3.77 6.70 13.71
C CYS A 125 -4.89 7.43 12.95
N TRP A 126 -5.21 7.00 11.73
CA TRP A 126 -6.26 7.63 10.93
C TRP A 126 -7.63 7.51 11.60
N VAL A 127 -7.99 6.34 12.11
CA VAL A 127 -9.25 6.14 12.84
C VAL A 127 -9.29 7.05 14.07
N ALA A 128 -8.24 7.03 14.91
CA ALA A 128 -8.19 7.82 16.13
C ALA A 128 -8.31 9.35 15.92
N LEU A 129 -7.96 9.86 14.74
CA LEU A 129 -8.09 11.27 14.38
C LEU A 129 -9.48 11.63 13.80
N ASN A 130 -10.29 10.64 13.46
CA ASN A 130 -11.60 10.83 12.81
C ASN A 130 -12.78 10.26 13.64
N VAL A 131 -12.53 9.83 14.89
CA VAL A 131 -13.54 9.61 15.94
C VAL A 131 -13.43 10.68 17.02
#